data_AF-A0A285LQT7-F1
#
_entry.id   AF-A0A285LQT7-F1
#
_cell.length_a   1.000
_cell.length_b   1.000
_cell.length_c   1.000
_cell.angle_alpha   90.00
_cell.angle_beta   90.00
_cell.angle_gamma   90.00
#
_symmetry.space_group_name_H-M   'P 1'
#
loop_
_entity.id
_entity.type
_entity.pdbx_description
1 polymer ?
#
loop_
_entity_poly.entity_id
_entity_poly.type
_entity_poly.pdbx_seq_one_letter_code
_entity_poly.pdbx_strand_id
1 'polypeptide(L)'
;MTANNAKYLVGNGLGDRVSIFDDGRVKVWSTTHLWTVEGRDRHNALGETVFIGVGRALSTPGPTNRQHPCDLEIPLDAFRPRTIAATVGVDNGTFVQFFHDGAIAVGNDGRDIDQVFNVGREANQTRGRNGVGGSVMITFEGKYRPKSLRDCDYRVTVTEDASAPPNRLYKDEFEIR
;
A
#
# COMPACT_ATOMS: atom_id res chain seq x y z
N MET A 1 -12.99 19.70 7.17
CA MET A 1 -13.07 18.25 6.91
C MET A 1 -11.90 17.58 7.60
N THR A 2 -12.16 16.88 8.68
CA THR A 2 -11.17 16.07 9.42
C THR A 2 -10.78 14.89 8.55
N ALA A 3 -9.50 14.73 8.24
CA ALA A 3 -9.02 13.59 7.47
C ALA A 3 -9.35 12.30 8.24
N ASN A 4 -10.07 11.36 7.62
CA ASN A 4 -10.30 10.05 8.22
C ASN A 4 -8.96 9.30 8.26
N ASN A 5 -8.33 9.31 9.44
CA ASN A 5 -7.04 8.64 9.67
C ASN A 5 -7.22 7.20 10.15
N ALA A 6 -8.46 6.72 10.32
CA ALA A 6 -8.73 5.34 10.69
C ALA A 6 -8.23 4.43 9.57
N LYS A 7 -7.34 3.52 9.92
CA LYS A 7 -6.69 2.60 8.99
C LYS A 7 -6.22 1.37 9.73
N TYR A 8 -6.22 0.25 9.04
CA TYR A 8 -5.55 -0.97 9.45
C TYR A 8 -4.14 -0.98 8.88
N LEU A 9 -3.13 -1.22 9.71
CA LEU A 9 -1.73 -1.13 9.37
C LEU A 9 -1.08 -2.51 9.38
N VAL A 10 -0.63 -2.96 8.21
CA VAL A 10 0.06 -4.23 8.01
C VAL A 10 1.54 -3.97 7.74
N GLY A 11 2.43 -4.63 8.47
CA GLY A 11 3.88 -4.62 8.24
C GLY A 11 4.37 -5.92 7.62
N ASN A 12 5.56 -5.89 7.02
CA ASN A 12 6.23 -7.07 6.44
C ASN A 12 7.51 -7.49 7.21
N GLY A 13 7.73 -6.95 8.42
CA GLY A 13 8.95 -7.16 9.20
C GLY A 13 10.24 -6.53 8.65
N LEU A 14 10.25 -6.02 7.41
CA LEU A 14 11.41 -5.37 6.76
C LEU A 14 11.37 -3.83 6.85
N GLY A 15 10.33 -3.28 7.47
CA GLY A 15 10.11 -1.84 7.60
C GLY A 15 9.15 -1.25 6.57
N ASP A 16 8.61 -2.08 5.69
CA ASP A 16 7.56 -1.69 4.73
C ASP A 16 6.20 -1.95 5.32
N ARG A 17 5.26 -1.08 4.96
CA ARG A 17 3.96 -1.03 5.58
C ARG A 17 2.88 -0.75 4.56
N VAL A 18 1.73 -1.35 4.78
CA VAL A 18 0.50 -1.15 4.01
C VAL A 18 -0.56 -0.60 4.96
N SER A 19 -1.06 0.58 4.65
CA SER A 19 -2.23 1.17 5.30
C SER A 19 -3.47 0.90 4.46
N ILE A 20 -4.42 0.16 5.01
CA ILE A 20 -5.76 -0.03 4.45
C ILE A 20 -6.67 0.97 5.16
N PHE A 21 -7.08 2.02 4.45
CA PHE A 21 -7.91 3.07 5.01
C PHE A 21 -9.38 2.65 5.06
N ASP A 22 -10.10 3.18 6.04
CA ASP A 22 -11.54 2.94 6.19
C ASP A 22 -12.38 3.47 5.01
N ASP A 23 -11.82 4.38 4.20
CA ASP A 23 -12.40 4.87 2.94
C ASP A 23 -12.09 3.99 1.72
N GLY A 24 -11.48 2.82 1.91
CA GLY A 24 -11.21 1.83 0.87
C GLY A 24 -9.87 2.02 0.13
N ARG A 25 -9.14 3.11 0.38
CA ARG A 25 -7.82 3.32 -0.22
C ARG A 25 -6.77 2.42 0.40
N VAL A 26 -5.73 2.13 -0.38
CA VAL A 26 -4.55 1.40 0.10
C VAL A 26 -3.32 2.25 -0.12
N LYS A 27 -2.48 2.40 0.92
CA LYS A 27 -1.16 3.03 0.81
C LYS A 27 -0.07 2.04 1.15
N VAL A 28 0.75 1.70 0.17
CA VAL A 28 2.02 1.00 0.36
C VAL A 28 3.11 2.03 0.62
N TRP A 29 3.93 1.85 1.65
CA TRP A 29 4.99 2.82 1.95
C TRP A 29 6.17 2.17 2.66
N SER A 30 7.34 2.78 2.45
CA SER A 30 8.60 2.39 3.08
C SER A 30 9.34 3.63 3.55
N THR A 31 10.23 3.46 4.52
CA THR A 31 11.17 4.51 4.95
C THR A 31 12.59 4.29 4.43
N THR A 32 12.86 3.16 3.79
CA THR A 32 14.23 2.76 3.39
C THR A 32 14.45 2.83 1.89
N HIS A 33 13.39 2.80 1.09
CA HIS A 33 13.47 2.80 -0.36
C HIS A 33 12.30 3.55 -1.01
N LEU A 34 12.44 3.79 -2.31
CA LEU A 34 11.36 4.21 -3.20
C LEU A 34 10.69 2.98 -3.82
N TRP A 35 9.42 3.12 -4.21
CA TRP A 35 8.68 2.03 -4.86
C TRP A 35 8.72 2.15 -6.38
N THR A 36 8.69 1.00 -7.04
CA THR A 36 8.55 0.89 -8.49
C THR A 36 7.18 0.26 -8.79
N VAL A 37 6.37 0.90 -9.62
CA VAL A 37 5.16 0.29 -10.16
C VAL A 37 5.58 -0.58 -11.34
N GLU A 38 5.53 -1.90 -11.18
CA GLU A 38 6.04 -2.85 -12.17
C GLU A 38 5.04 -3.13 -13.30
N GLY A 39 3.75 -3.01 -12.99
CA GLY A 39 2.70 -3.24 -13.98
C GLY A 39 1.32 -3.23 -13.36
N ARG A 40 0.32 -3.27 -14.24
CA ARG A 40 -1.09 -3.47 -13.91
C ARG A 40 -1.59 -4.67 -14.68
N ASP A 41 -2.40 -5.48 -14.03
CA ASP A 41 -3.14 -6.57 -14.67
C ASP A 41 -4.63 -6.34 -14.47
N ARG A 42 -5.40 -6.56 -15.54
CA ARG A 42 -6.85 -6.41 -15.55
C ARG A 42 -7.44 -7.77 -15.88
N HIS A 43 -8.18 -8.32 -14.93
CA HIS A 43 -8.92 -9.54 -15.14
C HIS A 43 -10.39 -9.21 -15.36
N ASN A 44 -10.90 -9.52 -16.55
CA ASN A 44 -12.22 -9.10 -17.06
C ASN A 44 -13.40 -9.41 -16.11
N ALA A 45 -13.26 -10.42 -15.25
CA ALA A 45 -14.26 -10.84 -14.28
C ALA A 45 -13.91 -10.54 -12.81
N LEU A 46 -12.66 -10.12 -12.52
CA LEU A 46 -12.12 -10.02 -11.14
C LEU A 46 -11.50 -8.63 -10.85
N GLY A 47 -11.72 -7.62 -11.69
CA GLY A 47 -11.21 -6.26 -11.49
C GLY A 47 -9.73 -6.10 -11.85
N GLU A 48 -9.07 -5.12 -11.22
CA GLU A 48 -7.69 -4.74 -11.53
C GLU A 48 -6.74 -4.91 -10.35
N THR A 49 -5.49 -5.21 -10.69
CA THR A 49 -4.37 -5.39 -9.75
C THR A 49 -3.17 -4.56 -10.21
N VAL A 50 -2.47 -3.93 -9.27
CA VAL A 50 -1.18 -3.30 -9.50
C VAL A 50 -0.08 -4.06 -8.76
N PHE A 51 1.05 -4.27 -9.43
CA PHE A 51 2.24 -4.90 -8.88
C PHE A 51 3.26 -3.82 -8.52
N ILE A 52 3.76 -3.87 -7.28
CA ILE A 52 4.64 -2.86 -6.70
C ILE A 52 5.89 -3.56 -6.20
N GLY A 53 7.03 -3.23 -6.82
CA GLY A 53 8.34 -3.75 -6.49
C GLY A 53 9.15 -2.81 -5.62
N VAL A 54 10.08 -3.38 -4.85
CA VAL A 54 11.10 -2.62 -4.13
C VAL A 54 12.00 -1.91 -5.15
N GLY A 55 11.95 -0.58 -5.16
CA GLY A 55 12.74 0.25 -6.06
C GLY A 55 14.07 0.68 -5.46
N ARG A 56 14.55 1.86 -5.89
CA ARG A 56 15.85 2.40 -5.45
C ARG A 56 15.89 2.62 -3.93
N ALA A 57 16.91 2.07 -3.27
CA ALA A 57 17.21 2.35 -1.87
C ALA A 57 17.56 3.82 -1.64
N LEU A 58 17.10 4.38 -0.53
CA LEU A 58 17.39 5.76 -0.13
C LEU A 58 18.78 5.86 0.49
N SER A 59 19.56 6.85 0.06
CA SER A 59 20.88 7.14 0.65
C SER A 59 20.80 7.48 2.13
N THR A 60 19.70 8.12 2.55
CA THR A 60 19.40 8.40 3.95
C THR A 60 17.98 7.94 4.25
N PRO A 61 17.80 6.79 4.93
CA PRO A 61 16.48 6.29 5.30
C PRO A 61 15.73 7.24 6.23
N GLY A 62 14.40 7.20 6.21
CA GLY A 62 13.54 7.87 7.18
C GLY A 62 13.68 7.27 8.60
N PRO A 63 13.13 7.97 9.62
CA PRO A 63 13.11 7.46 10.98
C PRO A 63 12.16 6.26 11.11
N THR A 64 12.62 5.22 11.79
CA THR A 64 11.83 4.05 12.19
C THR A 64 11.44 4.06 13.67
N ASN A 65 12.09 4.92 14.47
CA ASN A 65 11.81 5.08 15.88
C ASN A 65 10.43 5.71 16.12
N ARG A 66 9.68 5.17 17.09
CA ARG A 66 8.35 5.66 17.49
C ARG A 66 7.28 5.62 16.38
N GLN A 67 7.49 4.82 15.33
CA GLN A 67 6.41 4.50 14.42
C GLN A 67 5.31 3.74 15.17
N HIS A 68 4.05 4.00 14.82
CA HIS A 68 2.93 3.23 15.36
C HIS A 68 3.17 1.73 15.11
N PRO A 69 2.97 0.84 16.09
CA PRO A 69 3.05 -0.60 15.85
C PRO A 69 2.05 -1.02 14.75
N CYS A 70 2.39 -2.03 13.95
CA CYS A 70 1.44 -2.58 12.99
C CYS A 70 0.35 -3.37 13.74
N ASP A 71 -0.86 -3.37 13.21
CA ASP A 71 -1.96 -4.21 13.69
C ASP A 71 -1.72 -5.68 13.33
N LEU A 72 -0.98 -5.91 12.25
CA LEU A 72 -0.54 -7.20 11.76
C LEU A 72 0.89 -7.11 11.22
N GLU A 73 1.73 -8.10 11.51
CA GLU A 73 3.05 -8.28 10.90
C GLU A 73 3.08 -9.60 10.13
N ILE A 74 3.45 -9.53 8.84
CA ILE A 74 3.58 -10.68 7.95
C ILE A 74 5.06 -11.00 7.81
N PRO A 75 5.55 -12.13 8.34
CA PRO A 75 6.94 -12.50 8.21
C PRO A 75 7.28 -12.85 6.75
N LEU A 76 8.34 -12.24 6.22
CA LEU A 76 8.90 -12.58 4.91
C LEU A 76 10.14 -13.47 5.06
N ASP A 77 10.41 -14.28 4.03
CA ASP A 77 11.60 -15.12 3.92
C ASP A 77 12.34 -14.70 2.66
N ALA A 78 13.34 -13.84 2.81
CA ALA A 78 14.07 -13.23 1.70
C ALA A 78 14.85 -14.25 0.84
N PHE A 79 14.97 -15.52 1.29
CA PHE A 79 15.60 -16.58 0.51
C PHE A 79 14.63 -17.29 -0.43
N ARG A 80 13.33 -17.00 -0.33
CA ARG A 80 12.31 -17.56 -1.24
C ARG A 80 12.17 -16.68 -2.48
N PRO A 81 11.88 -17.30 -3.64
CA PRO A 81 11.54 -16.55 -4.84
C PRO A 81 10.22 -15.77 -4.64
N ARG A 82 9.85 -14.91 -5.61
CA ARG A 82 8.57 -14.21 -5.64
C ARG A 82 7.40 -15.18 -5.58
N THR A 83 6.95 -15.42 -4.36
CA THR A 83 5.84 -16.31 -3.98
C THR A 83 5.07 -15.62 -2.88
N ILE A 84 3.76 -15.82 -2.86
CA ILE A 84 2.88 -15.15 -1.91
C ILE A 84 3.22 -15.66 -0.51
N ALA A 85 3.61 -14.73 0.37
CA ALA A 85 3.83 -14.96 1.79
C ALA A 85 2.51 -14.96 2.56
N ALA A 86 1.64 -14.00 2.25
CA ALA A 86 0.28 -13.93 2.78
C ALA A 86 -0.60 -13.00 1.92
N THR A 87 -1.91 -13.23 2.00
CA THR A 87 -2.95 -12.40 1.44
C THR A 87 -3.79 -11.79 2.55
N VAL A 88 -3.91 -10.46 2.54
CA VAL A 88 -4.86 -9.71 3.35
C VAL A 88 -6.06 -9.36 2.48
N GLY A 89 -7.23 -9.87 2.80
CA GLY A 89 -8.48 -9.55 2.13
C GLY A 89 -9.26 -8.49 2.89
N VAL A 90 -10.01 -7.67 2.16
CA VAL A 90 -10.90 -6.65 2.68
C VAL A 90 -12.33 -6.96 2.22
N ASP A 91 -13.32 -6.64 3.04
CA ASP A 91 -14.74 -6.93 2.80
C ASP A 91 -15.40 -6.11 1.68
N ASN A 92 -14.70 -5.12 1.13
CA ASN A 92 -15.03 -4.37 -0.09
C ASN A 92 -14.42 -4.98 -1.37
N GLY A 93 -13.89 -6.21 -1.29
CA GLY A 93 -13.21 -6.90 -2.38
C GLY A 93 -11.76 -6.49 -2.59
N THR A 94 -11.24 -5.50 -1.86
CA THR A 94 -9.82 -5.13 -1.94
C THR A 94 -8.96 -6.25 -1.37
N PHE A 95 -7.79 -6.49 -1.95
CA PHE A 95 -6.82 -7.41 -1.41
C PHE A 95 -5.41 -6.84 -1.52
N VAL A 96 -4.55 -7.30 -0.60
CA VAL A 96 -3.13 -7.01 -0.58
C VAL A 96 -2.39 -8.33 -0.46
N GLN A 97 -1.52 -8.64 -1.41
CA GLN A 97 -0.65 -9.80 -1.39
C GLN A 97 0.77 -9.36 -1.10
N PHE A 98 1.36 -9.95 -0.08
CA PHE A 98 2.75 -9.78 0.27
C PHE A 98 3.55 -10.92 -0.34
N PHE A 99 4.66 -10.61 -0.99
CA PHE A 99 5.56 -11.60 -1.56
C PHE A 99 6.84 -11.68 -0.74
N HIS A 100 7.43 -12.89 -0.68
CA HIS A 100 8.65 -13.13 0.09
C HIS A 100 9.88 -12.31 -0.37
N ASP A 101 9.89 -11.85 -1.63
CA ASP A 101 10.92 -10.94 -2.18
C ASP A 101 10.73 -9.46 -1.77
N GLY A 102 9.70 -9.16 -0.96
CA GLY A 102 9.35 -7.81 -0.53
C GLY A 102 8.40 -7.07 -1.47
N ALA A 103 8.07 -7.65 -2.63
CA ALA A 103 7.06 -7.07 -3.51
C ALA A 103 5.67 -7.14 -2.90
N ILE A 104 4.78 -6.26 -3.37
CA ILE A 104 3.40 -6.18 -2.92
C ILE A 104 2.49 -6.05 -4.15
N ALA A 105 1.42 -6.84 -4.19
CA ALA A 105 0.32 -6.62 -5.13
C ALA A 105 -0.89 -6.09 -4.40
N VAL A 106 -1.56 -5.10 -4.99
CA VAL A 106 -2.79 -4.51 -4.47
C VAL A 106 -3.83 -4.56 -5.58
N GLY A 107 -5.01 -5.09 -5.29
CA GLY A 107 -6.08 -5.13 -6.27
C GLY A 107 -7.46 -5.14 -5.63
N ASN A 108 -8.50 -5.18 -6.46
CA ASN A 108 -9.86 -5.32 -6.01
C ASN A 108 -10.62 -6.31 -6.87
N ASP A 109 -11.23 -7.30 -6.23
CA ASP A 109 -12.11 -8.28 -6.85
C ASP A 109 -13.41 -7.61 -7.31
N GLY A 110 -13.44 -6.97 -8.48
CA GLY A 110 -14.65 -6.41 -9.07
C GLY A 110 -14.66 -4.89 -9.28
N ARG A 111 -13.58 -4.17 -8.96
CA ARG A 111 -13.39 -2.76 -9.34
C ARG A 111 -12.12 -2.56 -10.16
N ASP A 112 -12.18 -1.56 -11.05
CA ASP A 112 -11.01 -1.04 -11.73
C ASP A 112 -10.23 -0.09 -10.80
N ILE A 113 -8.93 0.05 -11.03
CA ILE A 113 -8.10 1.01 -10.30
C ILE A 113 -8.29 2.39 -10.94
N ASP A 114 -8.80 3.32 -10.14
CA ASP A 114 -9.00 4.72 -10.51
C ASP A 114 -7.65 5.44 -10.61
N GLN A 115 -6.83 5.36 -9.56
CA GLN A 115 -5.52 6.02 -9.54
C GLN A 115 -4.45 5.19 -8.83
N VAL A 116 -3.24 5.21 -9.40
CA VAL A 116 -1.99 4.79 -8.75
C VAL A 116 -1.12 6.04 -8.62
N PHE A 117 -0.92 6.52 -7.40
CA PHE A 117 -0.14 7.73 -7.12
C PHE A 117 1.16 7.35 -6.40
N ASN A 118 2.23 7.18 -7.19
CA ASN A 118 3.56 6.81 -6.72
C ASN A 118 4.41 8.06 -6.46
N VAL A 119 4.85 8.23 -5.21
CA VAL A 119 5.60 9.40 -4.77
C VAL A 119 6.80 9.00 -3.92
N GLY A 120 7.83 9.83 -3.97
CA GLY A 120 9.02 9.75 -3.14
C GLY A 120 9.24 11.03 -2.37
N ARG A 121 9.93 10.91 -1.24
CA ARG A 121 10.54 12.03 -0.53
C ARG A 121 11.92 11.63 -0.06
N GLU A 122 12.92 12.46 -0.36
CA GLU A 122 14.31 12.28 0.09
C GLU A 122 14.69 13.23 1.23
N ALA A 123 15.74 12.88 1.96
CA ALA A 123 16.27 13.74 3.00
C ALA A 123 16.91 14.99 2.41
N ASN A 124 16.71 16.15 3.04
CA ASN A 124 17.34 17.40 2.63
C ASN A 124 17.68 18.28 3.84
N GLN A 125 18.42 19.36 3.62
CA GLN A 125 18.90 20.25 4.69
C GLN A 125 17.77 20.89 5.51
N THR A 126 16.61 21.16 4.90
CA THR A 126 15.51 21.87 5.55
C THR A 126 14.64 20.95 6.42
N ARG A 127 14.45 19.69 6.01
CA ARG A 127 13.55 18.73 6.68
C ARG A 127 14.31 17.66 7.48
N GLY A 128 15.59 17.48 7.19
CA GLY A 128 16.36 16.33 7.67
C GLY A 128 15.76 15.03 7.11
N ARG A 129 15.51 14.07 8.00
CA ARG A 129 15.06 12.71 7.64
C ARG A 129 13.55 12.49 7.81
N ASN A 130 12.81 13.49 8.30
CA ASN A 130 11.41 13.30 8.67
C ASN A 130 10.50 13.14 7.45
N GLY A 131 9.70 12.06 7.41
CA GLY A 131 8.78 11.79 6.30
C GLY A 131 9.47 11.34 5.00
N VAL A 132 10.75 10.98 5.08
CA VAL A 132 11.55 10.38 3.99
C VAL A 132 11.11 8.95 3.75
N GLY A 133 10.98 8.58 2.47
CA GLY A 133 10.42 7.30 2.08
C GLY A 133 9.77 7.33 0.70
N GLY A 134 9.46 6.15 0.17
CA GLY A 134 8.57 5.97 -0.96
C GLY A 134 7.15 5.65 -0.49
N SER A 135 6.16 6.04 -1.28
CA SER A 135 4.80 5.52 -1.12
C SER A 135 4.01 5.46 -2.41
N VAL A 136 3.17 4.43 -2.52
CA VAL A 136 2.17 4.28 -3.58
C VAL A 136 0.80 4.33 -2.93
N MET A 137 -0.03 5.29 -3.32
CA MET A 137 -1.46 5.30 -2.99
C MET A 137 -2.25 4.68 -4.13
N ILE A 138 -3.17 3.78 -3.81
CA ILE A 138 -4.06 3.10 -4.74
C ILE A 138 -5.50 3.43 -4.37
N THR A 139 -6.27 3.92 -5.35
CA THR A 139 -7.71 4.17 -5.25
C THR A 139 -8.46 3.32 -6.28
N PHE A 140 -9.70 2.96 -5.96
CA PHE A 140 -10.55 2.12 -6.81
C PHE A 140 -11.80 2.90 -7.24
N GLU A 141 -12.35 2.57 -8.41
CA GLU A 141 -13.55 3.21 -8.93
C GLU A 141 -14.81 2.78 -8.17
N GLY A 142 -15.57 3.74 -7.65
CA GLY A 142 -16.86 3.49 -7.02
C GLY A 142 -16.80 2.66 -5.73
N LYS A 143 -17.96 2.16 -5.30
CA LYS A 143 -18.12 1.31 -4.11
C LYS A 143 -18.53 -0.09 -4.54
N TYR A 144 -17.94 -1.10 -3.91
CA TYR A 144 -18.22 -2.49 -4.25
C TYR A 144 -18.07 -3.39 -3.02
N ARG A 145 -18.96 -4.39 -2.90
CA ARG A 145 -18.87 -5.46 -1.90
C ARG A 145 -19.22 -6.79 -2.56
N PRO A 146 -18.26 -7.72 -2.73
CA PRO A 146 -18.54 -8.99 -3.39
C PRO A 146 -19.45 -9.86 -2.51
N LYS A 147 -20.27 -10.70 -3.16
CA LYS A 147 -21.08 -11.71 -2.44
C LYS A 147 -20.22 -12.83 -1.85
N SER A 148 -19.13 -13.17 -2.53
CA SER A 148 -18.17 -14.18 -2.11
C SER A 148 -16.82 -13.51 -1.95
N LEU A 149 -16.30 -13.53 -0.72
CA LEU A 149 -14.98 -12.97 -0.43
C LEU A 149 -13.89 -13.92 -0.91
N ARG A 150 -12.83 -13.37 -1.48
CA ARG A 150 -11.60 -14.10 -1.81
C ARG A 150 -11.03 -14.81 -0.58
N ASP A 151 -10.51 -16.01 -0.76
CA ASP A 151 -9.74 -16.72 0.26
C ASP A 151 -8.47 -15.94 0.63
N CYS A 152 -8.24 -15.74 1.93
CA CYS A 152 -7.12 -14.97 2.43
C CYS A 152 -6.70 -15.45 3.82
N ASP A 153 -5.47 -15.15 4.20
CA ASP A 153 -4.92 -15.47 5.52
C ASP A 153 -5.47 -14.54 6.61
N TYR A 154 -5.75 -13.28 6.24
CA TYR A 154 -6.23 -12.24 7.17
C TYR A 154 -7.34 -11.41 6.55
N ARG A 155 -8.37 -11.09 7.35
CA ARG A 155 -9.51 -10.30 6.92
C ARG A 155 -9.56 -8.95 7.64
N VAL A 156 -9.81 -7.89 6.87
CA VAL A 156 -10.05 -6.53 7.35
C VAL A 156 -11.44 -6.08 6.93
N THR A 157 -12.10 -5.31 7.79
CA THR A 157 -13.39 -4.67 7.51
C THR A 157 -13.18 -3.17 7.39
N VAL A 158 -13.77 -2.57 6.37
CA VAL A 158 -13.80 -1.11 6.18
C VAL A 158 -15.24 -0.65 6.00
N THR A 159 -15.53 0.61 6.29
CA THR A 159 -16.89 1.17 6.09
C THR A 159 -17.12 1.60 4.64
N GLU A 160 -16.16 2.32 4.04
CA GLU A 160 -16.29 3.09 2.80
C GLU A 160 -17.40 4.15 2.82
N ASP A 161 -17.74 4.73 3.97
CA ASP A 161 -18.84 5.70 4.04
C ASP A 161 -18.48 7.07 3.45
N ALA A 162 -17.20 7.44 3.48
CA ALA A 162 -16.68 8.72 3.00
C ALA A 162 -15.94 8.58 1.66
N SER A 163 -16.03 9.61 0.83
CA SER A 163 -15.20 9.71 -0.37
C SER A 163 -13.74 9.96 0.01
N ALA A 164 -12.84 9.27 -0.69
CA ALA A 164 -11.42 9.51 -0.59
C ALA A 164 -11.06 10.97 -0.91
N PRO A 165 -10.19 11.63 -0.13
CA PRO A 165 -9.63 12.92 -0.51
C PRO A 165 -8.76 12.77 -1.76
N PRO A 166 -8.69 13.80 -2.63
CA PRO A 166 -7.85 13.75 -3.81
C PRO A 166 -6.38 13.61 -3.43
N ASN A 167 -5.66 12.82 -4.22
CA ASN A 167 -4.21 12.70 -4.10
C ASN A 167 -3.54 14.03 -4.40
N ARG A 168 -2.52 14.38 -3.61
CA ARG A 168 -1.71 15.58 -3.81
C ARG A 168 -0.30 15.35 -3.32
N LEU A 169 0.65 16.03 -3.94
CA LEU A 169 2.01 16.13 -3.41
C LEU A 169 1.99 16.98 -2.14
N TYR A 170 2.62 16.47 -1.09
CA TYR A 170 3.00 17.30 0.05
C TYR A 170 4.34 17.99 -0.22
N LYS A 171 4.69 18.96 0.62
CA LYS A 171 5.97 19.67 0.52
C LYS A 171 7.14 18.67 0.41
N ASP A 172 8.04 18.93 -0.53
CA ASP A 172 9.25 18.14 -0.82
C ASP A 172 9.01 16.72 -1.37
N GLU A 173 7.76 16.33 -1.65
CA GLU A 173 7.48 15.10 -2.41
C GLU A 173 7.63 15.35 -3.92
N PHE A 174 7.97 14.28 -4.62
CA PHE A 174 8.00 14.22 -6.07
C PHE A 174 7.29 12.95 -6.55
N GLU A 175 6.65 13.01 -7.72
CA GLU A 175 6.09 11.83 -8.36
C GLU A 175 7.20 10.97 -8.96
N ILE A 176 7.04 9.65 -8.84
CA ILE A 176 7.91 8.66 -9.46
C ILE A 176 7.13 8.07 -10.63
N ARG A 177 7.70 8.19 -11.83
CA ARG A 177 7.13 7.68 -13.08
C ARG A 177 7.75 6.33 -13.43
#